data_AF-A0A0D3LAH3-F1
#
_entry.id   AF-A0A0D3LAH3-F1
#
_cell.length_a   1.000
_cell.length_b   1.000
_cell.length_c   1.000
_cell.angle_alpha   90.00
_cell.angle_beta   90.00
_cell.angle_gamma   90.00
#
_symmetry.space_group_name_H-M   'P 1'
#
loop_
_entity.id
_entity.type
_entity.pdbx_description
1 polymer ?
#
loop_
_entity_poly.entity_id
_entity_poly.type
_entity_poly.pdbx_seq_one_letter_code
_entity_poly.pdbx_strand_id
1 'polypeptide(L)' 'MKIPAIRKLVENNSLEELMAAEEAIVNEESPAIEVEGEDEGEKLTHVLAAVFILNEMEKEVDFKSALREYTRMVRESIS' A
#
# COMPACT_ATOMS: atom_id res chain seq x y z
N MET A 1 3.04 -8.47 5.79
CA MET A 1 3.37 -7.09 5.39
C MET A 1 4.87 -6.92 5.23
N LYS A 2 5.33 -6.66 4.01
CA LYS A 2 6.73 -6.55 3.60
C LYS A 2 7.04 -5.09 3.27
N ILE A 3 7.79 -4.44 4.16
CA ILE A 3 8.21 -3.04 4.00
C ILE A 3 8.93 -2.78 2.65
N PRO A 4 9.83 -3.67 2.15
CA PRO A 4 10.45 -3.48 0.84
C PRO A 4 9.45 -3.45 -0.32
N ALA A 5 8.39 -4.28 -0.27
CA ALA A 5 7.35 -4.30 -1.30
C ALA A 5 6.55 -2.99 -1.30
N ILE A 6 6.16 -2.50 -0.13
CA ILE A 6 5.45 -1.22 0.01
C ILE A 6 6.31 -0.06 -0.51
N ARG A 7 7.60 -0.04 -0.16
CA ARG A 7 8.54 0.96 -0.66
C ARG A 7 8.60 0.96 -2.19
N LYS A 8 8.73 -0.21 -2.81
CA LYS A 8 8.75 -0.34 -4.28
C LYS A 8 7.46 0.19 -4.90
N LEU A 9 6.30 -0.08 -4.30
CA LEU A 9 5.01 0.41 -4.79
C LEU A 9 4.97 1.94 -4.77
N VAL A 10 5.36 2.56 -3.65
CA VAL A 10 5.39 4.02 -3.47
C VAL A 10 6.39 4.71 -4.40
N GLU A 11 7.56 4.10 -4.64
CA GLU A 11 8.63 4.71 -5.44
C GLU A 11 8.38 4.61 -6.96
N ASN A 12 7.60 3.62 -7.42
CA ASN A 12 7.49 3.30 -8.85
C ASN A 12 6.08 3.45 -9.45
N ASN A 13 5.06 3.73 -8.63
CA ASN A 13 3.68 3.83 -9.11
C ASN A 13 3.03 5.12 -8.59
N SER A 14 2.10 5.63 -9.38
CA SER A 14 1.23 6.73 -9.01
C SER A 14 0.10 6.29 -8.09
N LEU A 15 -0.56 7.26 -7.44
CA LEU A 15 -1.74 7.00 -6.62
C LEU A 15 -2.86 6.33 -7.43
N GLU A 16 -3.07 6.76 -8.67
CA GLU A 16 -4.09 6.22 -9.58
C GLU A 16 -3.81 4.74 -9.93
N GLU A 17 -2.57 4.39 -10.25
CA GLU A 17 -2.17 3.01 -10.54
C GLU A 17 -2.36 2.09 -9.32
N LEU A 18 -2.08 2.59 -8.12
CA LEU A 18 -2.28 1.83 -6.88
C LEU A 18 -3.76 1.65 -6.55
N MET A 19 -4.60 2.67 -6.77
CA MET A 19 -6.05 2.54 -6.60
C MET A 19 -6.65 1.55 -7.60
N ALA A 20 -6.19 1.55 -8.86
CA ALA A 20 -6.60 0.55 -9.85
C ALA A 20 -6.15 -0.87 -9.46
N ALA A 21 -4.96 -1.00 -8.87
CA ALA A 21 -4.46 -2.28 -8.36
C ALA A 21 -5.28 -2.79 -7.17
N GLU A 22 -5.69 -1.90 -6.26
CA GLU A 22 -6.59 -2.20 -5.15
C GLU A 22 -7.92 -2.76 -5.67
N GLU A 23 -8.56 -2.04 -6.61
CA GLU A 23 -9.82 -2.45 -7.21
C GLU A 23 -9.72 -3.81 -7.90
N ALA A 24 -8.66 -4.04 -8.68
CA ALA A 24 -8.42 -5.33 -9.32
C ALA A 24 -8.31 -6.46 -8.28
N ILE A 25 -7.50 -6.30 -7.22
CA ILE A 25 -7.33 -7.33 -6.18
C ILE A 25 -8.66 -7.60 -5.44
N VAL A 26 -9.44 -6.56 -5.13
CA VAL A 26 -10.75 -6.71 -4.46
C VAL A 26 -11.76 -7.47 -5.34
N ASN A 27 -11.68 -7.29 -6.66
CA ASN A 27 -12.52 -8.00 -7.62
C ASN A 27 -11.98 -9.39 -8.01
N GLU A 28 -10.96 -9.90 -7.32
CA GLU A 28 -10.27 -11.16 -7.64
C GLU A 28 -9.67 -11.17 -9.07
N GLU A 29 -9.33 -9.98 -9.58
CA GLU A 29 -8.67 -9.76 -10.86
C GLU A 29 -7.16 -9.54 -10.67
N SER A 30 -6.41 -9.70 -11.78
CA SER A 30 -4.98 -9.44 -11.77
C SER A 30 -4.69 -7.94 -11.93
N PRO A 31 -3.99 -7.28 -10.98
CA PRO A 31 -3.62 -5.88 -11.13
C PRO A 31 -2.64 -5.69 -12.30
N ALA A 32 -2.70 -4.52 -12.94
CA ALA A 32 -1.81 -4.18 -14.06
C ALA A 32 -0.34 -3.96 -13.63
N ILE A 33 -0.11 -3.67 -12.35
CA ILE A 33 1.20 -3.48 -11.75
C ILE A 33 1.63 -4.72 -10.96
N GLU A 34 2.93 -4.92 -10.83
CA GLU A 34 3.46 -6.00 -10.01
C GLU A 34 3.33 -5.67 -8.51
N VAL A 35 2.55 -6.49 -7.80
CA VAL A 35 2.37 -6.39 -6.35
C VAL A 35 2.96 -7.65 -5.70
N GLU A 36 4.10 -7.50 -5.02
CA GLU A 36 4.72 -8.58 -4.24
C GLU A 36 3.86 -8.93 -3.01
N GLY A 37 3.67 -10.22 -2.73
CA GLY A 37 2.95 -10.73 -1.56
C GLY A 37 2.79 -12.25 -1.64
N GLU A 38 2.66 -12.91 -0.48
CA GLU A 38 2.49 -14.38 -0.39
C GLU A 38 1.08 -14.82 -0.82
N ASP A 39 0.09 -13.98 -0.57
CA ASP A 39 -1.30 -14.18 -0.95
C ASP A 39 -1.97 -12.84 -1.33
N GLU A 40 -3.22 -12.91 -1.78
CA GLU A 40 -3.99 -11.73 -2.20
C GLU A 40 -4.26 -10.77 -1.04
N GLY A 41 -4.46 -11.27 0.18
CA GLY A 41 -4.65 -10.44 1.36
C GLY A 41 -3.40 -9.63 1.71
N GLU A 42 -2.22 -10.24 1.61
CA GLU A 42 -0.95 -9.55 1.79
C GLU A 42 -0.72 -8.53 0.67
N LYS A 43 -1.00 -8.87 -0.59
CA LYS A 43 -0.92 -7.93 -1.72
C LYS A 43 -1.83 -6.72 -1.51
N LEU A 44 -3.09 -6.95 -1.14
CA LEU A 44 -4.05 -5.89 -0.84
C LEU A 44 -3.54 -4.99 0.29
N THR A 45 -3.01 -5.59 1.36
CA THR A 45 -2.41 -4.84 2.47
C THR A 45 -1.25 -3.95 2.00
N HIS A 46 -0.41 -4.42 1.09
CA HIS A 46 0.70 -3.63 0.55
C HIS A 46 0.23 -2.45 -0.30
N VAL A 47 -0.79 -2.67 -1.14
CA VAL A 47 -1.37 -1.61 -1.96
C VAL A 47 -2.03 -0.55 -1.08
N LEU A 48 -2.86 -0.95 -0.12
CA LEU A 48 -3.49 -0.03 0.83
C LEU A 48 -2.46 0.79 1.62
N ALA A 49 -1.37 0.16 2.06
CA ALA A 49 -0.27 0.86 2.72
C ALA A 49 0.39 1.89 1.80
N ALA A 50 0.64 1.54 0.53
CA ALA A 50 1.26 2.43 -0.44
C ALA A 50 0.35 3.62 -0.79
N VAL A 51 -0.94 3.39 -0.98
CA VAL A 51 -1.97 4.43 -1.19
C VAL A 51 -2.00 5.41 -0.02
N PHE A 52 -2.03 4.89 1.22
CA PHE A 52 -2.00 5.73 2.41
C PHE A 52 -0.72 6.58 2.48
N ILE A 53 0.44 5.97 2.24
CA ILE A 53 1.73 6.64 2.34
C ILE A 53 1.86 7.75 1.28
N LEU A 54 1.44 7.52 0.03
CA LEU A 54 1.46 8.56 -1.00
C LEU A 54 0.59 9.76 -0.61
N ASN A 55 -0.63 9.51 -0.12
CA ASN A 55 -1.53 10.57 0.36
C ASN A 55 -0.93 11.39 1.52
N GLU A 56 -0.18 10.74 2.43
CA GLU A 56 0.52 11.46 3.50
C GLU A 56 1.74 12.24 2.98
N MET A 57 2.44 11.70 1.98
CA MET A 57 3.56 12.39 1.33
C MET A 57 3.12 13.65 0.58
N GLU A 58 1.90 13.70 0.04
CA GLU A 58 1.30 14.94 -0.49
C GLU A 58 1.12 16.03 0.58
N LYS A 59 1.03 15.64 1.86
CA LYS A 59 0.94 16.55 3.02
C LYS A 59 2.31 16.87 3.63
N GLU A 60 3.40 16.69 2.87
CA GLU A 60 4.78 16.90 3.28
C GLU A 60 5.28 15.95 4.41
N VAL A 61 4.59 14.81 4.63
CA VAL A 61 5.05 13.78 5.57
C VAL A 61 6.07 12.87 4.91
N ASP A 62 7.21 12.63 5.55
CA ASP A 62 8.21 11.70 5.00
C ASP A 62 7.72 10.24 5.03
N PHE A 63 8.20 9.44 4.08
CA PHE A 63 7.85 8.01 3.95
C PHE A 63 7.94 7.24 5.27
N LYS A 64 8.98 7.45 6.09
CA LYS A 64 9.15 6.68 7.34
C LYS A 64 8.10 7.06 8.37
N SER A 65 7.75 8.34 8.46
CA SER A 65 6.69 8.83 9.34
C SER A 65 5.33 8.31 8.90
N ALA A 66 5.00 8.37 7.61
CA ALA A 66 3.76 7.84 7.06
C ALA A 66 3.63 6.32 7.25
N LEU A 67 4.70 5.55 6.97
CA LEU A 67 4.73 4.10 7.19
C LEU A 67 4.52 3.72 8.67
N ARG A 68 5.15 4.46 9.58
CA ARG A 68 4.98 4.25 11.03
C ARG A 68 3.53 4.51 11.43
N GLU A 69 2.93 5.56 10.90
CA GLU A 69 1.53 5.90 11.18
C GLU A 69 0.57 4.83 10.67
N TYR A 70 0.75 4.36 9.43
CA TYR A 70 -0.04 3.26 8.89
C TYR A 70 0.08 1.99 9.74
N THR A 71 1.30 1.62 10.13
CA THR A 71 1.55 0.44 10.98
C THR A 71 0.85 0.56 12.34
N ARG A 72 0.81 1.79 12.90
CA ARG A 72 0.10 2.09 14.14
C ARG A 72 -1.41 1.91 13.97
N MET A 73 -1.99 2.50 12.92
CA MET A 73 -3.41 2.38 12.59
C MET A 73 -3.83 0.91 12.43
N VAL A 74 -3.06 0.13 11.66
CA VAL A 74 -3.33 -1.31 11.47
C VAL A 74 -3.30 -2.05 12.80
N ARG A 75 -2.31 -1.79 13.67
CA ARG A 75 -2.26 -2.44 14.99
C ARG A 75 -3.45 -2.07 15.87
N GLU A 76 -3.87 -0.82 15.84
CA GLU A 76 -4.99 -0.31 16.65
C GLU A 76 -6.35 -0.87 16.17
N SER A 77 -6.52 -1.15 14.88
CA SER A 77 -7.79 -1.62 14.30
C SER A 77 -8.07 -3.13 14.47
N ILE A 78 -7.11 -3.91 14.98
CA ILE A 78 -7.27 -5.35 15.28
C ILE A 78 -7.32 -5.63 16.80
N SER A 79 -7.31 -4.58 17.62
CA SER A 79 -7.16 -4.67 19.08
C SER A 79 -8.47 -4.58 19.85
#